data_AF-A0A930KGY4-F1
#
_entry.id   AF-A0A930KGY4-F1
#
_cell.length_a   1.000
_cell.length_b   1.000
_cell.length_c   1.000
_cell.angle_alpha   90.00
_cell.angle_beta   90.00
_cell.angle_gamma   90.00
#
_symmetry.space_group_name_H-M   'P 1'
#
loop_
_entity.id
_entity.type
_entity.pdbx_description
1 polymer ?
#
loop_
_entity_poly.entity_id
_entity_poly.type
_entity_poly.pdbx_seq_one_letter_code
_entity_poly.pdbx_strand_id
1 'polypeptide(L)'
;MGKKKGQTVYYAVPKSNQHMTLDALCDMIMDETSLSRGDVMNTLITLGKMACRSLKMGASVDLGDLGSLRIYFPPKMMDNQKDVTAATLKKPKIVFTPKNRMRDAANAVEVSVDNPARKTGKESLTPAPLRGRG
;
A
#
# COMPACT_ATOMS: atom_id res chain seq x y z
N MET A 1 -21.04 -9.21 -10.56
CA MET A 1 -21.40 -7.81 -10.92
C MET A 1 -21.65 -7.04 -9.63
N GLY A 2 -21.22 -5.77 -9.53
CA GLY A 2 -21.25 -5.01 -8.28
C GLY A 2 -22.63 -4.49 -7.89
N LYS A 3 -22.84 -4.23 -6.58
CA LYS A 3 -24.12 -3.84 -5.97
C LYS A 3 -24.74 -2.51 -6.44
N LYS A 4 -24.09 -1.75 -7.33
CA LYS A 4 -24.53 -0.42 -7.79
C LYS A 4 -24.68 -0.30 -9.31
N LYS A 5 -24.94 -1.41 -10.01
CA LYS A 5 -25.13 -1.40 -11.47
C LYS A 5 -26.35 -0.55 -11.84
N GLY A 6 -26.16 0.47 -12.69
CA GLY A 6 -27.23 1.37 -13.17
C GLY A 6 -27.46 2.64 -12.34
N GLN A 7 -26.66 2.91 -11.31
CA GLN A 7 -26.78 4.11 -10.48
C GLN A 7 -25.61 5.07 -10.70
N THR A 8 -25.89 6.38 -10.71
CA THR A 8 -24.87 7.42 -10.63
C THR A 8 -24.24 7.41 -9.23
N VAL A 9 -22.91 7.42 -9.17
CA VAL A 9 -22.15 7.45 -7.91
C VAL A 9 -21.12 8.58 -7.95
N TYR A 10 -20.85 9.16 -6.79
CA TYR A 10 -19.83 10.17 -6.60
C TYR A 10 -18.78 9.64 -5.63
N TYR A 11 -17.50 9.91 -5.91
CA TYR A 11 -16.37 9.52 -5.06
C TYR A 11 -15.38 10.69 -4.96
N ALA A 12 -14.73 10.81 -3.80
CA ALA A 12 -13.67 11.78 -3.62
C ALA A 12 -12.41 11.31 -4.37
N VAL A 13 -11.68 12.27 -4.93
CA VAL A 13 -10.35 12.04 -5.52
C VAL A 13 -9.32 12.91 -4.79
N PRO A 14 -8.10 12.41 -4.56
CA PRO A 14 -7.05 13.21 -3.93
C PRO A 14 -6.69 14.40 -4.81
N LYS A 15 -6.56 15.60 -4.21
CA LYS A 15 -6.23 16.84 -4.94
C LYS A 15 -4.73 17.09 -5.07
N SER A 16 -3.93 16.66 -4.10
CA SER A 16 -2.47 16.75 -4.14
C SER A 16 -1.87 15.35 -4.16
N ASN A 17 -0.80 15.19 -4.93
CA ASN A 17 0.03 14.00 -4.93
C ASN A 17 1.47 14.44 -4.73
N GLN A 18 1.85 14.68 -3.47
CA GLN A 18 3.23 15.03 -3.15
C GLN A 18 4.10 13.80 -3.42
N HIS A 19 5.03 13.92 -4.36
CA HIS A 19 5.89 12.83 -4.77
C HIS A 19 7.29 13.04 -4.19
N MET A 20 7.69 12.15 -3.28
CA MET A 20 9.08 12.08 -2.80
C MET A 20 9.93 11.39 -3.86
N THR A 21 10.92 12.10 -4.40
CA THR A 21 11.86 11.54 -5.38
C THR A 21 12.92 10.69 -4.69
N LEU A 22 13.62 9.85 -5.45
CA LEU A 22 14.75 9.09 -4.93
C LEU A 22 15.87 10.00 -4.42
N ASP A 23 16.16 11.10 -5.12
CA ASP A 23 17.21 12.04 -4.70
C ASP A 23 16.87 12.73 -3.38
N ALA A 24 15.62 13.20 -3.21
CA ALA A 24 15.17 13.81 -1.97
C ALA A 24 15.19 12.80 -0.81
N LEU A 25 14.81 11.55 -1.07
CA LEU A 25 14.92 10.48 -0.07
C LEU A 25 16.38 10.22 0.33
N CYS A 26 17.30 10.22 -0.62
CA CYS A 26 18.72 10.04 -0.34
C CYS A 26 19.28 11.21 0.48
N ASP A 27 18.92 12.46 0.16
CA ASP A 27 19.30 13.63 0.96
C ASP A 27 18.82 13.49 2.41
N MET A 28 17.55 13.15 2.63
CA MET A 28 17.01 12.93 3.98
C MET A 28 17.75 11.82 4.75
N ILE A 29 18.11 10.71 4.09
CA ILE A 29 18.88 9.63 4.75
C ILE A 29 20.29 10.11 5.11
N MET A 30 20.92 10.88 4.23
CA MET A 30 22.25 11.44 4.49
C MET A 30 22.24 12.44 5.64
N ASP A 31 21.18 13.24 5.78
CA ASP A 31 21.06 14.20 6.87
C ASP A 31 20.84 13.51 8.24
N GLU A 32 20.17 12.36 8.24
CA GLU A 32 19.85 11.58 9.45
C GLU A 32 20.92 10.53 9.81
N THR A 33 21.91 10.31 8.96
CA THR A 33 22.94 9.28 9.14
C THR A 33 24.33 9.82 8.80
N SER A 34 25.38 9.04 9.05
CA SER A 34 26.74 9.40 8.61
C SER A 34 27.11 8.77 7.26
N LEU A 35 26.14 8.27 6.50
CA LEU A 35 26.38 7.59 5.23
C LEU A 35 26.63 8.58 4.11
N SER A 36 27.54 8.25 3.19
CA SER A 36 27.70 9.04 1.97
C SER A 36 26.54 8.79 1.01
N ARG A 37 26.30 9.73 0.09
CA ARG A 37 25.34 9.54 -1.02
C ARG A 37 25.60 8.25 -1.79
N GLY A 38 26.87 7.91 -2.00
CA GLY A 38 27.30 6.69 -2.69
C GLY A 38 26.86 5.43 -1.94
N ASP A 39 27.04 5.41 -0.62
CA ASP A 39 26.63 4.29 0.23
C ASP A 39 25.12 4.10 0.22
N VAL A 40 24.35 5.19 0.42
CA VAL A 40 22.88 5.14 0.41
C VAL A 40 22.35 4.58 -0.91
N MET A 41 22.81 5.11 -2.05
CA MET A 41 22.40 4.64 -3.37
C MET A 41 22.79 3.17 -3.59
N ASN A 42 24.01 2.79 -3.23
CA ASN A 42 24.49 1.42 -3.37
C ASN A 42 23.66 0.44 -2.53
N THR A 43 23.29 0.82 -1.30
CA THR A 43 22.42 0.02 -0.43
C THR A 43 21.04 -0.16 -1.05
N LEU A 44 20.40 0.91 -1.55
CA LEU A 44 19.07 0.82 -2.18
C LEU A 44 19.07 -0.05 -3.44
N ILE A 45 20.08 0.10 -4.30
CA ILE A 45 20.25 -0.74 -5.50
C ILE A 45 20.47 -2.20 -5.10
N THR A 46 21.33 -2.45 -4.13
CA THR A 46 21.66 -3.81 -3.67
C THR A 46 20.45 -4.49 -3.02
N LEU A 47 19.67 -3.75 -2.23
CA LEU A 47 18.41 -4.21 -1.66
C LEU A 47 17.43 -4.63 -2.75
N GLY A 48 17.25 -3.82 -3.79
CA GLY A 48 16.39 -4.15 -4.94
C GLY A 48 16.84 -5.43 -5.66
N LYS A 49 18.15 -5.61 -5.88
CA LYS A 49 18.71 -6.82 -6.47
C LYS A 49 18.45 -8.06 -5.60
N MET A 50 18.68 -7.95 -4.30
CA MET A 50 18.44 -9.05 -3.35
C MET A 50 16.96 -9.40 -3.24
N ALA A 51 16.07 -8.40 -3.20
CA ALA A 51 14.64 -8.63 -3.20
C ALA A 51 14.18 -9.39 -4.45
N CYS A 52 14.63 -8.98 -5.64
CA CYS A 52 14.35 -9.68 -6.88
C CYS A 52 14.87 -11.13 -6.87
N ARG A 53 16.08 -11.37 -6.35
CA ARG A 53 16.65 -12.72 -6.25
C ARG A 53 15.82 -13.61 -5.30
N SER A 54 15.52 -13.12 -4.11
CA SER A 54 14.74 -13.86 -3.11
C SER A 54 13.34 -14.21 -3.62
N LEU A 55 12.66 -13.26 -4.26
CA LEU A 55 11.33 -13.49 -4.82
C LEU A 55 11.33 -14.54 -5.95
N LYS A 56 12.36 -14.58 -6.80
CA LYS A 56 12.52 -15.63 -7.82
C LYS A 56 12.68 -17.02 -7.20
N MET A 57 13.25 -17.10 -6.00
CA MET A 57 13.40 -18.34 -5.24
C MET A 57 12.15 -18.71 -4.43
N GLY A 58 11.07 -17.90 -4.52
CA GLY A 58 9.86 -18.09 -3.72
C GLY A 58 9.97 -17.67 -2.25
N ALA A 59 11.11 -17.08 -1.85
CA ALA A 59 11.31 -16.59 -0.50
C ALA A 59 10.64 -15.22 -0.28
N SER A 60 10.14 -15.00 0.93
CA SER A 60 9.72 -13.67 1.39
C SER A 60 10.93 -12.87 1.90
N VAL A 61 10.84 -11.54 1.80
CA VAL A 61 11.87 -10.61 2.28
C VAL A 61 11.26 -9.71 3.33
N ASP A 62 11.79 -9.74 4.57
CA ASP A 62 11.47 -8.76 5.61
C ASP A 62 12.34 -7.52 5.41
N LEU A 63 11.71 -6.35 5.36
CA LEU A 63 12.34 -5.03 5.15
C LEU A 63 12.36 -4.20 6.44
N GLY A 64 12.41 -4.85 7.60
CA GLY A 64 12.40 -4.17 8.90
C GLY A 64 11.05 -3.52 9.16
N ASP A 65 11.04 -2.28 9.62
CA ASP A 65 9.83 -1.55 10.02
C ASP A 65 8.88 -1.21 8.87
N LEU A 66 9.36 -1.30 7.63
CA LEU A 66 8.53 -1.03 6.45
C LEU A 66 7.47 -2.13 6.29
N GLY A 67 7.89 -3.39 6.27
CA GLY A 67 7.00 -4.49 5.90
C GLY A 67 7.73 -5.69 5.33
N SER A 68 6.97 -6.54 4.64
CA SER A 68 7.53 -7.70 3.94
C SER A 68 7.05 -7.78 2.49
N LEU A 69 7.93 -8.28 1.62
CA LEU A 69 7.63 -8.62 0.23
C LEU A 69 7.51 -10.13 0.09
N ARG A 70 6.49 -10.60 -0.64
CA ARG A 70 6.36 -12.02 -1.00
C ARG A 70 5.74 -12.20 -2.38
N ILE A 71 6.01 -13.35 -3.01
CA ILE A 71 5.25 -13.79 -4.18
C ILE A 71 3.93 -14.42 -3.70
N TYR A 72 2.85 -14.08 -4.40
CA TYR A 72 1.53 -14.68 -4.24
C TYR A 72 1.02 -15.15 -5.59
N PHE A 73 0.52 -16.39 -5.64
CA PHE A 73 -0.11 -16.97 -6.81
C PHE A 73 -1.62 -16.98 -6.60
N PRO A 74 -2.39 -16.09 -7.26
CA PRO A 74 -3.83 -16.08 -7.11
C PRO A 74 -4.42 -17.39 -7.67
N PRO A 75 -5.25 -18.11 -6.91
CA PRO A 75 -5.82 -19.36 -7.40
C PRO A 75 -6.95 -19.10 -8.41
N LYS A 76 -7.17 -20.08 -9.29
CA LYS A 76 -8.44 -20.27 -10.01
C LYS A 76 -9.27 -21.31 -9.26
N MET A 77 -10.55 -21.02 -9.05
CA MET A 77 -11.47 -22.00 -8.49
C MET A 77 -11.74 -23.09 -9.53
N MET A 78 -11.72 -24.34 -9.07
CA MET A 78 -12.02 -25.52 -9.86
C MET A 78 -13.15 -26.29 -9.18
N ASP A 79 -14.01 -26.93 -9.96
CA ASP A 79 -15.17 -27.66 -9.43
C ASP A 79 -14.78 -29.02 -8.84
N ASN A 80 -13.70 -29.66 -9.34
CA ASN A 80 -13.18 -30.93 -8.82
C ASN A 80 -11.74 -30.81 -8.32
N GLN A 81 -11.41 -31.55 -7.27
CA GLN A 81 -10.08 -31.57 -6.65
C GLN A 81 -8.98 -32.01 -7.63
N LYS A 82 -9.25 -33.02 -8.47
CA LYS A 82 -8.28 -33.55 -9.46
C LYS A 82 -7.86 -32.52 -10.52
N ASP A 83 -8.67 -31.49 -10.73
CA ASP A 83 -8.42 -30.47 -11.74
C ASP A 83 -7.51 -29.35 -11.20
N VAL A 84 -7.19 -29.35 -9.89
CA VAL A 84 -6.25 -28.42 -9.27
C VAL A 84 -4.82 -28.81 -9.65
N THR A 85 -4.24 -28.02 -10.54
CA THR A 85 -2.87 -28.21 -11.06
C THR A 85 -2.09 -26.88 -11.02
N ALA A 86 -0.78 -26.91 -11.31
CA ALA A 86 0.01 -25.68 -11.42
C ALA A 86 -0.57 -24.68 -12.45
N ALA A 87 -1.23 -25.16 -13.51
CA ALA A 87 -1.88 -24.33 -14.51
C ALA A 87 -3.13 -23.59 -13.99
N THR A 88 -3.66 -24.00 -12.82
CA THR A 88 -4.77 -23.29 -12.16
C THR A 88 -4.31 -22.06 -11.38
N LEU A 89 -3.00 -21.90 -11.18
CA LEU A 89 -2.43 -20.68 -10.61
C LEU A 89 -2.41 -19.58 -11.66
N LYS A 90 -2.96 -18.42 -11.32
CA LYS A 90 -2.88 -17.21 -12.16
C LYS A 90 -1.47 -16.62 -12.08
N LYS A 91 -1.22 -15.64 -12.96
CA LYS A 91 0.04 -14.87 -12.99
C LYS A 91 0.46 -14.44 -11.57
N PRO A 92 1.71 -14.73 -11.14
CA PRO A 92 2.19 -14.35 -9.82
C PRO A 92 2.16 -12.83 -9.64
N LYS A 93 1.94 -12.42 -8.39
CA LYS A 93 1.95 -11.03 -7.95
C LYS A 93 2.96 -10.86 -6.82
N ILE A 94 3.61 -9.70 -6.77
CA ILE A 94 4.34 -9.27 -5.59
C ILE A 94 3.33 -8.65 -4.63
N VAL A 95 3.35 -9.08 -3.37
CA VAL A 95 2.54 -8.52 -2.29
C VAL A 95 3.48 -7.86 -1.30
N PHE A 96 3.28 -6.58 -1.06
CA PHE A 96 3.85 -5.87 0.07
C PHE A 96 2.85 -5.88 1.23
N THR A 97 3.29 -6.33 2.41
CA THR A 97 2.51 -6.29 3.63
C THR A 97 3.16 -5.28 4.58
N PRO A 98 2.59 -4.08 4.79
CA PRO A 98 3.16 -3.10 5.70
C PRO A 98 3.13 -3.61 7.15
N LYS A 99 4.14 -3.25 7.96
CA LYS A 99 4.10 -3.46 9.42
C LYS A 99 3.31 -2.34 10.12
N ASN A 100 3.10 -2.50 11.43
CA ASN A 100 2.23 -1.62 12.22
C ASN A 100 2.60 -0.15 12.09
N ARG A 101 3.88 0.23 12.21
CA ARG A 101 4.34 1.63 12.04
C ARG A 101 3.87 2.26 10.72
N MET A 102 3.97 1.53 9.61
CA MET A 102 3.50 2.01 8.31
C MET A 102 1.97 2.10 8.22
N ARG A 103 1.24 1.19 8.87
CA ARG A 103 -0.23 1.25 8.95
C ARG A 103 -0.69 2.42 9.82
N ASP A 104 -0.02 2.66 10.94
CA ASP A 104 -0.31 3.74 11.87
C ASP A 104 -0.10 5.09 11.18
N ALA A 105 1.01 5.24 10.45
CA ALA A 105 1.26 6.42 9.63
C ALA A 105 0.15 6.67 8.59
N ALA A 106 -0.35 5.61 7.92
CA ALA A 106 -1.45 5.74 6.97
C ALA A 106 -2.77 6.15 7.64
N ASN A 107 -3.04 5.67 8.85
CA ASN A 107 -4.23 6.00 9.62
C ASN A 107 -4.20 7.42 10.21
N ALA A 108 -3.01 7.98 10.43
CA ALA A 108 -2.82 9.32 10.97
C ALA A 108 -3.00 10.44 9.93
N VAL A 109 -3.13 10.11 8.64
CA VAL A 109 -3.29 11.12 7.58
C VAL A 109 -4.59 11.89 7.77
N GLU A 110 -4.49 13.21 7.93
CA GLU A 110 -5.65 14.10 7.97
C GLU A 110 -6.33 14.17 6.60
N VAL A 111 -7.66 13.98 6.58
CA VAL A 111 -8.45 14.01 5.36
C VAL A 111 -9.48 15.12 5.43
N SER A 112 -9.46 16.00 4.44
CA SER A 112 -10.53 16.98 4.21
C SER A 112 -11.13 16.78 2.81
N VAL A 113 -12.44 17.02 2.70
CA VAL A 113 -13.17 16.91 1.43
C VAL A 113 -13.70 18.27 1.05
N ASP A 114 -13.17 18.82 -0.04
CA ASP A 114 -13.75 20.00 -0.66
C ASP A 114 -14.91 19.61 -1.57
N ASN A 115 -16.11 19.60 -0.98
CA ASN A 115 -17.36 19.39 -1.69
C ASN A 115 -18.15 20.71 -1.73
N PRO A 116 -18.12 21.48 -2.83
CA PRO A 116 -18.86 22.73 -2.94
C PRO A 116 -20.37 22.55 -2.77
N ALA A 117 -20.93 21.41 -3.22
CA ALA A 117 -22.35 21.10 -3.04
C ALA A 117 -22.75 20.82 -1.58
N ARG A 118 -21.80 20.53 -0.68
CA ARG A 118 -22.05 20.42 0.77
C ARG A 118 -22.09 21.78 1.47
N LYS A 119 -21.46 22.82 0.91
CA LYS A 119 -21.33 24.14 1.54
C LYS A 119 -22.62 24.98 1.46
N THR A 120 -23.48 24.72 0.48
CA THR A 120 -24.75 25.43 0.26
C THR A 120 -25.94 24.89 1.05
N GLY A 121 -25.77 23.80 1.82
CA GLY A 121 -26.80 23.22 2.69
C GLY A 121 -26.23 22.91 4.08
N LYS A 122 -26.10 23.92 4.95
CA LYS A 122 -25.75 23.70 6.36
C LYS A 122 -26.98 23.20 7.13
N GLU A 123 -27.16 21.90 7.21
CA GLU A 123 -27.60 21.26 8.46
C GLU A 123 -26.37 20.61 9.11
N SER A 124 -26.02 21.10 10.29
CA SER A 124 -24.87 20.69 11.07
C SER A 124 -25.02 19.24 11.53
N LEU A 125 -24.17 18.33 11.03
CA LEU A 125 -23.93 17.05 11.66
C LEU A 125 -22.64 17.13 12.46
N THR A 126 -22.77 17.44 13.75
CA THR A 126 -21.77 17.12 14.77
C THR A 126 -21.46 15.62 14.73
N PRO A 127 -20.19 15.19 14.77
CA PRO A 127 -19.86 13.76 14.86
C PRO A 127 -20.40 13.19 16.17
N ALA A 128 -21.19 12.12 16.10
CA ALA A 128 -21.66 11.41 17.29
C ALA A 128 -20.46 10.74 18.01
N PRO A 129 -20.42 10.75 19.36
CA PRO A 129 -19.30 10.17 20.09
C PRO A 129 -19.28 8.66 19.93
N LEU A 130 -18.08 8.11 19.71
CA LEU A 130 -17.81 6.68 19.61
C LEU A 130 -18.20 6.01 20.95
N ARG A 131 -19.34 5.32 20.98
CA ARG A 131 -19.70 4.42 22.09
C ARG A 131 -18.80 3.20 22.01
N GLY A 132 -17.89 3.08 22.98
CA GLY A 132 -17.19 1.84 23.28
C GLY A 132 -18.19 0.73 23.64
N ARG A 133 -17.83 -0.50 23.28
CA ARG A 133 -18.48 -1.71 23.83
C ARG A 133 -17.39 -2.53 24.50
N GLY A 134 -17.61 -2.79 25.78
CA GLY A 134 -17.05 -3.96 26.47
C GLY A 134 -17.78 -5.23 26.08
#